data_AF-C6S3J6-F1
#
_entry.id   AF-C6S3J6-F1
#
_cell.length_a   1.000
_cell.length_b   1.000
_cell.length_c   1.000
_cell.angle_alpha   90.00
_cell.angle_beta   90.00
_cell.angle_gamma   90.00
#
_symmetry.space_group_name_H-M   'P 1'
#
loop_
_entity.id
_entity.type
_entity.pdbx_description
1 polymer ?
#
loop_
_entity_poly.entity_id
_entity_poly.type
_entity_poly.pdbx_seq_one_letter_code
_entity_poly.pdbx_strand_id
1 'polypeptide(L)' 'MAKSKNHTNHNQNRKAHKNGIKKPKKHKFMSRKGLDPNFFRNQKYCLKGIQKKKKELKLKAKQEKNN' A
#
# COMPACT_ATOMS: atom_id res chain seq x y z
N MET A 1 -5.64 40.46 38.03
CA MET A 1 -5.30 39.23 37.29
C MET A 1 -3.85 39.33 36.84
N ALA A 2 -2.97 38.45 37.33
CA ALA A 2 -1.56 38.45 36.91
C ALA A 2 -1.42 37.77 35.53
N LYS A 3 -0.60 38.33 34.65
CA LYS A 3 -0.32 37.74 33.32
C LYS A 3 0.55 36.50 33.48
N SER A 4 0.20 35.42 32.79
CA SER A 4 1.00 34.19 32.69
C SER A 4 1.72 34.11 31.34
N LYS A 5 2.60 33.11 31.18
CA LYS A 5 3.30 32.85 29.92
C LYS A 5 2.36 32.14 28.93
N ASN A 6 2.22 32.70 27.72
CA ASN A 6 1.27 32.22 26.71
C ASN A 6 1.72 30.96 25.95
N HIS A 7 3.04 30.75 25.74
CA HIS A 7 3.55 29.64 24.93
C HIS A 7 4.97 29.20 25.34
N THR A 8 5.26 27.90 25.24
CA THR A 8 6.61 27.34 25.34
C THR A 8 6.77 26.02 24.60
N ASN A 9 7.89 25.86 23.89
CA ASN A 9 8.30 24.62 23.24
C ASN A 9 9.37 23.84 24.05
N HIS A 10 9.67 24.27 25.28
CA HIS A 10 10.87 23.87 26.03
C HIS A 10 11.07 22.35 26.17
N ASN A 11 9.99 21.60 26.45
CA ASN A 11 10.07 20.16 26.73
C ASN A 11 9.55 19.27 25.58
N GLN A 12 9.23 19.83 24.41
CA GLN A 12 8.62 19.02 23.35
C GLN A 12 9.63 18.08 22.70
N ASN A 13 10.85 18.55 22.45
CA ASN A 13 11.91 17.73 21.86
C ASN A 13 12.27 16.54 22.76
N ARG A 14 12.47 16.75 24.06
CA ARG A 14 12.76 15.65 25.01
C ARG A 14 11.65 14.60 25.01
N LYS A 15 10.38 15.02 24.98
CA LYS A 15 9.24 14.09 24.91
C LYS A 15 9.18 13.34 23.58
N ALA A 16 9.39 14.02 22.46
CA ALA A 16 9.39 13.42 21.12
C ALA A 16 10.49 12.35 20.96
N HIS A 17 11.66 12.58 21.58
CA HIS A 17 12.79 11.66 21.51
C HIS A 17 12.76 10.53 22.54
N LYS A 18 11.93 10.59 23.60
CA LYS A 18 11.87 9.54 24.66
C LYS A 18 11.66 8.14 24.09
N ASN A 19 10.79 8.00 23.08
CA ASN A 19 10.51 6.73 22.38
C ASN A 19 11.16 6.66 20.99
N GLY A 20 11.91 7.70 20.62
CA GLY A 20 12.48 7.91 19.29
C GLY A 20 11.46 8.30 18.22
N ILE A 21 11.89 9.14 17.28
CA ILE A 21 11.10 9.52 16.10
C ILE A 21 11.26 8.43 15.04
N LYS A 22 10.29 7.52 14.95
CA LYS A 22 10.33 6.41 13.99
C LYS A 22 9.75 6.83 12.64
N LYS A 23 10.46 6.50 11.55
CA LYS A 23 9.93 6.66 10.18
C LYS A 23 8.70 5.74 9.99
N PRO A 24 7.74 6.11 9.12
CA PRO A 24 6.62 5.22 8.80
C PRO A 24 7.14 3.90 8.22
N LYS A 25 6.46 2.79 8.56
CA LYS A 25 6.83 1.45 8.08
C LYS A 25 6.68 1.39 6.56
N LYS A 26 7.73 0.94 5.87
CA LYS A 26 7.69 0.65 4.44
C LYS A 26 7.17 -0.77 4.22
N HIS A 27 6.20 -0.93 3.33
CA HIS A 27 5.68 -2.23 2.92
C HIS A 27 6.15 -2.55 1.50
N LYS A 28 6.35 -3.84 1.19
CA LYS A 28 6.77 -4.30 -0.16
C LYS A 28 5.79 -3.85 -1.26
N PHE A 29 4.50 -3.81 -0.94
CA PHE A 29 3.46 -3.34 -1.84
C PHE A 29 2.73 -2.18 -1.17
N MET A 30 2.69 -1.03 -1.85
CA MET A 30 1.96 0.15 -1.40
C MET A 30 0.48 0.03 -1.73
N SER A 31 -0.36 0.75 -0.97
CA SER A 31 -1.77 0.91 -1.32
C SER A 31 -1.93 1.55 -2.69
N ARG A 32 -2.97 1.15 -3.41
CA ARG A 32 -3.33 1.71 -4.72
C ARG A 32 -4.34 2.86 -4.63
N LYS A 33 -4.63 3.33 -3.42
CA LYS A 33 -5.54 4.46 -3.20
C LYS A 33 -4.95 5.72 -3.83
N GLY A 34 -5.74 6.41 -4.65
CA GLY A 34 -5.33 7.64 -5.35
C GLY A 34 -4.75 7.44 -6.75
N LEU A 35 -4.68 6.19 -7.26
CA LEU A 35 -4.40 5.98 -8.68
C LEU A 35 -5.60 6.42 -9.54
N ASP A 36 -5.31 6.84 -10.77
CA ASP A 36 -6.32 7.21 -11.76
C ASP A 36 -7.40 6.10 -11.90
N PRO A 37 -8.69 6.44 -11.77
CA PRO A 37 -9.77 5.47 -11.85
C PRO A 37 -9.81 4.71 -13.18
N ASN A 38 -9.50 5.35 -14.31
CA ASN A 38 -9.52 4.70 -15.63
C ASN A 38 -8.42 3.65 -15.73
N PHE A 39 -7.21 3.98 -15.28
CA PHE A 39 -6.10 3.05 -15.17
C PHE A 39 -6.41 1.88 -14.25
N PHE A 40 -6.98 2.15 -13.06
CA PHE A 40 -7.31 1.10 -12.10
C PHE A 40 -8.37 0.14 -12.65
N ARG A 41 -9.39 0.65 -13.35
CA ARG A 41 -10.40 -0.17 -14.05
C ARG A 41 -9.77 -1.02 -15.14
N ASN A 42 -8.95 -0.44 -16.01
CA ASN A 42 -8.27 -1.17 -17.08
C ASN A 42 -7.42 -2.31 -16.50
N GLN A 43 -6.59 -2.02 -15.50
CA GLN A 43 -5.74 -3.03 -14.89
C GLN A 43 -6.55 -4.19 -14.27
N LYS A 44 -7.68 -3.90 -13.64
CA LYS A 44 -8.60 -4.93 -13.11
C LYS A 44 -9.05 -5.89 -14.22
N TYR A 45 -9.44 -5.37 -15.39
CA TYR A 45 -9.86 -6.20 -16.51
C TYR A 45 -8.69 -6.97 -17.14
N CYS A 46 -7.52 -6.35 -17.32
CA CYS A 46 -6.32 -7.03 -17.80
C CYS A 46 -5.94 -8.24 -16.91
N LEU A 47 -5.90 -8.04 -15.59
CA LEU A 47 -5.59 -9.10 -14.62
C LEU A 47 -6.63 -10.23 -14.65
N LYS A 48 -7.92 -9.92 -14.88
CA LYS A 48 -8.96 -10.93 -15.05
C LYS A 48 -8.74 -11.75 -16.34
N GLY A 49 -8.38 -11.08 -17.45
CA GLY A 49 -8.06 -11.74 -18.72
C GLY A 49 -6.86 -12.68 -18.62
N ILE A 50 -5.76 -12.22 -18.00
CA ILE A 50 -4.55 -13.03 -17.78
C ILE A 50 -4.86 -14.28 -16.96
N GLN A 51 -5.68 -14.16 -15.90
CA GLN A 51 -6.09 -15.31 -15.09
C GLN A 51 -6.90 -16.33 -15.88
N LYS A 52 -7.81 -15.89 -16.75
CA LYS A 52 -8.57 -16.78 -17.64
C LYS A 52 -7.62 -17.54 -18.58
N LYS A 53 -6.72 -16.81 -19.26
CA LYS A 53 -5.74 -17.42 -20.17
C LYS A 53 -4.83 -18.42 -19.47
N LYS A 54 -4.37 -18.11 -18.25
CA LYS A 54 -3.56 -19.02 -17.43
C LYS A 54 -4.30 -20.33 -17.11
N LYS A 55 -5.61 -20.26 -16.85
CA LYS A 55 -6.45 -21.45 -16.62
C LYS A 55 -6.60 -22.29 -17.89
N GLU A 56 -6.85 -21.67 -19.04
CA GLU A 56 -6.93 -22.34 -20.34
C GLU A 56 -5.62 -23.05 -20.69
N LEU A 57 -4.48 -22.38 -20.54
CA LEU A 57 -3.16 -22.97 -20.78
C LEU A 57 -2.90 -24.16 -19.86
N LYS A 58 -3.29 -24.06 -18.58
CA LYS A 58 -3.15 -25.17 -17.63
C LYS A 58 -4.04 -26.36 -18.00
N LEU A 59 -5.25 -26.12 -18.50
CA LEU A 59 -6.15 -27.18 -18.97
C LEU A 59 -5.61 -27.85 -20.24
N LYS A 60 -5.14 -27.05 -21.21
CA LYS A 60 -4.52 -27.55 -22.44
C LYS A 60 -3.30 -28.42 -22.13
N ALA A 61 -2.39 -27.94 -21.27
CA ALA A 61 -1.22 -28.70 -20.83
C ALA A 61 -1.57 -29.98 -20.03
N LYS A 62 -2.78 -30.06 -19.44
CA LYS A 62 -3.27 -31.28 -18.80
C LYS A 62 -3.81 -32.28 -19.83
N GLN A 63 -4.52 -31.80 -20.85
CA GLN A 63 -5.01 -32.63 -21.97
C GLN A 63 -3.84 -33.21 -22.77
N GLU A 64 -2.82 -32.40 -23.06
CA GLU A 64 -1.59 -32.82 -23.75
C GLU A 64 -0.77 -33.88 -22.96
N LYS A 65 -0.96 -33.97 -21.64
CA LYS A 65 -0.31 -35.01 -20.80
C LYS A 65 -1.12 -36.31 -20.70
N ASN A 66 -2.41 -36.26 -21.04
CA ASN A 66 -3.31 -37.40 -20.95
C ASN A 66 -3.47 -38.15 -22.29
N ASN A 67 -3.05 -37.53 -23.40
CA ASN A 67 -2.94 -38.13 -24.73
C ASN A 67 -1.50 -38.59 -24.96
#